data_AF-A0A7S0FDV4-F1
#
_entry.id   AF-A0A7S0FDV4-F1
#
_cell.length_a   1.000
_cell.length_b   1.000
_cell.length_c   1.000
_cell.angle_alpha   90.00
_cell.angle_beta   90.00
_cell.angle_gamma   90.00
#
_symmetry.space_group_name_H-M   'P 1'
#
loop_
_entity.id
_entity.type
_entity.pdbx_description
1 polymer ?
#
loop_
_entity_poly.entity_id
_entity_poly.type
_entity_poly.pdbx_seq_one_letter_code
_entity_poly.pdbx_strand_id
1 'polypeptide(L)'
;ARGHRWRVLLDRRGQGEVEAAGNAAGAAGAERTAEGDPEGGVGGAGGSQQVPDHWSLDDLPRYAGVPRGDVPSFALCSEEPVTIEVQYSPCQVGQDGVDNEVAVGDEIKSFGLNTACALTPISIEEIAGPGPAQAAGVRVGWYLDVVRTVLGPSHTVMGEILCGIGGVDGKLRRKAASSEHLNKLIDASFNDLPELLRRLNGVLRAKSAVTLVFTDSSSPRRPRLLPEAVVTYGEDENVGSELHGFDMSGGHPTPTGFMRYGPAQTAGVRRDWVLDVERTIRQNPLRTPALDKDNLLQSPDSLLQISDVRLVFKQPRPQKTLHFKASGEVGSEGWHCPQLPGDCAHFEFSTDGDPGSDPAKRWGVWAVVLPLSVRPPSRAAIDELASRWTEAYAQATGTPGDPQVERDTWDEARISALCRRHGWELQWMTEDSEGERPTAEPLAGCVPVLREETWLELDPAPPDGYAAEKAVPKLRAYRGDFPGIKGFDSGTLRRKTPITRSI
;
A
#
# COMPACT_ATOMS: atom_id res chain seq x y z
N ALA A 1 15.32 13.23 -5.36
CA ALA A 1 14.36 14.03 -6.16
C ALA A 1 13.75 13.19 -7.29
N ARG A 2 12.69 12.43 -7.01
CA ARG A 2 11.84 11.81 -8.04
C ARG A 2 10.40 11.96 -7.54
N GLY A 3 9.69 12.94 -8.08
CA GLY A 3 8.29 13.17 -7.76
C GLY A 3 7.44 12.09 -8.39
N HIS A 4 6.97 11.14 -7.59
CA HIS A 4 5.97 10.18 -8.02
C HIS A 4 4.58 10.84 -7.95
N ARG A 5 3.78 10.70 -9.02
CA ARG A 5 2.39 11.18 -9.10
C ARG A 5 1.46 10.01 -8.77
N TRP A 6 0.47 10.24 -7.91
CA TRP A 6 -0.45 9.20 -7.41
C TRP A 6 -1.91 9.60 -7.64
N ARG A 7 -2.80 8.62 -7.78
CA ARG A 7 -4.25 8.80 -7.89
C ARG A 7 -4.94 7.90 -6.86
N VAL A 8 -5.86 8.47 -6.08
CA VAL A 8 -6.67 7.78 -5.06
C VAL A 8 -8.05 7.49 -5.66
N LEU A 9 -8.61 6.30 -5.40
CA LEU A 9 -9.99 5.94 -5.77
C LEU A 9 -10.77 5.61 -4.48
N LEU A 10 -12.02 6.08 -4.37
CA LEU A 10 -12.89 5.91 -3.20
C LEU A 10 -14.08 4.98 -3.53
N ASP A 11 -14.35 4.00 -2.65
CA ASP A 11 -15.23 2.86 -2.97
C ASP A 11 -16.72 2.93 -2.56
N ARG A 12 -17.25 3.68 -1.59
CA ARG A 12 -18.66 3.59 -1.12
C ARG A 12 -19.33 2.19 -1.00
N ARG A 13 -18.91 1.35 -0.04
CA ARG A 13 -19.88 0.44 0.64
C ARG A 13 -20.91 1.19 1.51
N GLY A 14 -22.19 0.83 1.34
CA GLY A 14 -23.32 1.35 2.11
C GLY A 14 -23.33 0.88 3.57
N GLN A 15 -23.79 1.77 4.45
CA GLN A 15 -24.10 1.47 5.84
C GLN A 15 -25.30 0.52 5.89
N GLY A 16 -25.07 -0.71 6.34
CA GLY A 16 -26.14 -1.57 6.85
C GLY A 16 -26.55 -1.08 8.22
N GLU A 17 -27.86 -1.04 8.44
CA GLU A 17 -28.55 -0.63 9.65
C GLU A 17 -27.97 -1.32 10.90
N VAL A 18 -27.79 -0.51 11.95
CA VAL A 18 -27.57 -0.99 13.32
C VAL A 18 -28.95 -1.36 13.85
N GLU A 19 -29.33 -2.63 13.79
CA GLU A 19 -30.43 -3.13 14.62
C GLU A 19 -29.92 -3.54 15.99
N ALA A 20 -30.69 -3.10 16.98
CA ALA A 20 -30.39 -3.11 18.39
C ALA A 20 -30.35 -4.52 19.00
N ALA A 21 -29.53 -4.65 20.04
CA ALA A 21 -29.58 -5.77 20.97
C ALA A 21 -30.98 -5.92 21.61
N GLY A 22 -31.52 -7.13 21.57
CA GLY A 22 -32.69 -7.55 22.33
C GLY A 22 -32.49 -8.98 22.86
N ASN A 23 -32.28 -9.10 24.18
CA ASN A 23 -32.32 -10.35 24.92
C ASN A 23 -33.71 -11.03 24.82
N ALA A 24 -33.76 -12.35 24.64
CA ALA A 24 -34.36 -13.31 25.58
C ALA A 24 -34.62 -14.70 24.97
N ALA A 25 -34.14 -15.71 25.70
CA ALA A 25 -34.64 -17.08 25.90
C ALA A 25 -35.79 -17.65 25.03
N GLY A 26 -35.51 -18.81 24.42
CA GLY A 26 -36.07 -20.08 24.94
C GLY A 26 -37.54 -20.43 24.64
N ALA A 27 -37.76 -20.98 23.44
CA ALA A 27 -38.62 -22.11 23.07
C ALA A 27 -39.87 -22.47 23.92
N ALA A 28 -41.06 -22.43 23.28
CA ALA A 28 -42.06 -23.51 23.30
C ALA A 28 -43.18 -23.31 22.25
N GLY A 29 -43.36 -24.32 21.39
CA GLY A 29 -44.62 -24.92 20.91
C GLY A 29 -45.80 -24.05 20.45
N ALA A 30 -46.25 -24.24 19.19
CA ALA A 30 -47.53 -24.89 18.86
C ALA A 30 -48.04 -24.52 17.44
N GLU A 31 -48.62 -25.53 16.79
CA GLU A 31 -49.33 -25.50 15.51
C GLU A 31 -50.54 -24.55 15.49
N ARG A 32 -50.83 -23.93 14.34
CA ARG A 32 -52.05 -24.19 13.54
C ARG A 32 -52.20 -23.28 12.31
N THR A 33 -52.62 -23.95 11.25
CA THR A 33 -53.31 -23.56 10.02
C THR A 33 -54.21 -22.32 10.07
N ALA A 34 -54.17 -21.49 9.01
CA ALA A 34 -55.38 -21.01 8.32
C ALA A 34 -55.03 -20.43 6.94
N GLU A 35 -55.82 -20.83 5.95
CA GLU A 35 -55.92 -20.35 4.58
C GLU A 35 -56.30 -18.86 4.50
N GLY A 36 -55.93 -18.20 3.41
CA GLY A 36 -56.49 -16.91 3.03
C GLY A 36 -55.68 -16.18 1.97
N ASP A 37 -55.97 -16.47 0.69
CA ASP A 37 -55.74 -15.51 -0.41
C ASP A 37 -56.58 -14.25 -0.17
N PRO A 38 -56.09 -13.07 -0.57
CA PRO A 38 -56.65 -12.52 -1.81
C PRO A 38 -55.65 -11.80 -2.73
N GLU A 39 -56.01 -11.87 -4.00
CA GLU A 39 -55.52 -11.06 -5.12
C GLU A 39 -55.56 -9.55 -4.84
N GLY A 40 -54.58 -8.82 -5.38
CA GLY A 40 -54.62 -7.36 -5.45
C GLY A 40 -53.26 -6.73 -5.76
N GLY A 41 -52.97 -6.56 -7.05
CA GLY A 41 -51.69 -6.03 -7.54
C GLY A 41 -51.45 -4.54 -7.26
N VAL A 42 -50.19 -4.10 -7.43
CA VAL A 42 -49.75 -2.92 -8.20
C VAL A 42 -48.24 -3.10 -8.44
N GLY A 43 -47.85 -3.05 -9.71
CA GLY A 43 -46.45 -3.08 -10.12
C GLY A 43 -45.72 -1.81 -9.67
N GLY A 44 -44.69 -1.98 -8.85
CA GLY A 44 -43.66 -0.98 -8.61
C GLY A 44 -42.37 -1.43 -9.27
N ALA A 45 -42.09 -0.89 -10.46
CA ALA A 45 -40.77 -0.97 -11.08
C ALA A 45 -39.79 -0.11 -10.27
N GLY A 46 -39.40 -0.58 -9.09
CA GLY A 46 -38.24 -0.10 -8.36
C GLY A 46 -37.00 -0.65 -9.04
N GLY A 47 -36.60 -0.03 -10.15
CA GLY A 47 -35.26 -0.22 -10.68
C GLY A 47 -34.29 0.25 -9.61
N SER A 48 -33.76 -0.68 -8.82
CA SER A 48 -32.55 -0.46 -8.05
C SER A 48 -31.47 -0.14 -9.07
N GLN A 49 -31.26 1.15 -9.30
CA GLN A 49 -30.16 1.63 -10.09
C GLN A 49 -28.91 1.13 -9.38
N GLN A 50 -28.34 0.02 -9.88
CA GLN A 50 -27.08 -0.52 -9.40
C GLN A 50 -26.10 0.64 -9.47
N VAL A 51 -25.77 1.19 -8.30
CA VAL A 51 -24.75 2.23 -8.20
C VAL A 51 -23.48 1.58 -8.73
N PRO A 52 -22.84 2.12 -9.79
CA PRO A 52 -21.62 1.55 -10.31
C PRO A 52 -20.61 1.39 -9.18
N ASP A 53 -20.06 0.18 -9.00
CA ASP A 53 -19.12 -0.19 -7.92
C ASP A 53 -17.79 0.61 -7.96
N HIS A 54 -17.65 1.56 -8.88
CA HIS A 54 -16.47 2.40 -9.03
C HIS A 54 -16.92 3.78 -9.54
N TRP A 55 -16.72 4.81 -8.72
CA TRP A 55 -16.72 6.19 -9.20
C TRP A 55 -15.28 6.68 -9.11
N SER A 56 -14.74 7.17 -10.23
CA SER A 56 -13.55 8.01 -10.15
C SER A 56 -13.94 9.28 -9.40
N LEU A 57 -13.00 9.87 -8.66
CA LEU A 57 -13.20 11.23 -8.13
C LEU A 57 -13.51 12.22 -9.24
N ASP A 58 -13.06 11.93 -10.47
CA ASP A 58 -13.35 12.70 -11.68
C ASP A 58 -14.84 12.69 -12.07
N ASP A 59 -15.63 11.72 -11.59
CA ASP A 59 -17.03 11.53 -11.99
C ASP A 59 -18.01 12.29 -11.08
N LEU A 60 -17.54 12.83 -9.95
CA LEU A 60 -18.40 13.58 -9.03
C LEU A 60 -18.54 15.04 -9.51
N PRO A 61 -19.77 15.58 -9.67
CA PRO A 61 -20.01 16.94 -10.16
C PRO A 61 -19.22 18.03 -9.41
N ARG A 62 -19.03 17.85 -8.10
CA ARG A 62 -18.28 18.79 -7.24
C ARG A 62 -16.79 18.88 -7.50
N TYR A 63 -16.20 17.92 -8.21
CA TYR A 63 -14.79 17.96 -8.61
C TYR A 63 -14.61 18.31 -10.09
N ALA A 64 -15.72 18.46 -10.84
CA ALA A 64 -15.69 18.81 -12.26
C ALA A 64 -15.14 20.23 -12.51
N GLY A 65 -15.35 21.15 -11.55
CA GLY A 65 -14.89 22.54 -11.61
C GLY A 65 -13.45 22.77 -11.14
N VAL A 66 -12.76 21.74 -10.62
CA VAL A 66 -11.36 21.88 -10.18
C VAL A 66 -10.50 22.15 -11.42
N PRO A 67 -9.80 23.31 -11.49
CA PRO A 67 -9.02 23.66 -12.67
C PRO A 67 -8.00 22.56 -12.97
N ARG A 68 -8.10 21.96 -14.16
CA ARG A 68 -7.11 21.00 -14.68
C ARG A 68 -5.80 21.69 -15.12
N GLY A 69 -5.41 22.74 -14.42
CA GLY A 69 -4.24 23.54 -14.76
C GLY A 69 -2.97 22.68 -14.77
N ASP A 70 -1.92 23.20 -15.41
CA ASP A 70 -0.61 22.54 -15.50
C ASP A 70 0.06 22.27 -14.13
N VAL A 71 -0.53 22.80 -13.04
CA VAL A 71 -0.08 22.57 -11.68
C VAL A 71 -0.53 21.17 -11.24
N PRO A 72 0.40 20.26 -10.93
CA PRO A 72 0.04 18.94 -10.44
C PRO A 72 -0.74 19.06 -9.12
N SER A 73 -1.98 18.59 -9.11
CA SER A 73 -2.76 18.42 -7.88
C SER A 73 -2.22 17.24 -7.09
N PHE A 74 -2.06 17.42 -5.78
CA PHE A 74 -1.63 16.37 -4.86
C PHE A 74 -2.63 16.27 -3.72
N ALA A 75 -3.04 15.06 -3.37
CA ALA A 75 -3.79 14.80 -2.16
C ALA A 75 -2.83 14.21 -1.12
N LEU A 76 -2.75 14.82 0.06
CA LEU A 76 -2.01 14.28 1.19
C LEU A 76 -2.91 13.29 1.92
N CYS A 77 -2.74 12.00 1.64
CA CYS A 77 -3.54 10.97 2.30
C CYS A 77 -2.71 10.25 3.36
N SER A 78 -3.20 10.27 4.61
CA SER A 78 -2.64 9.43 5.67
C SER A 78 -2.86 7.95 5.33
N GLU A 79 -1.90 7.08 5.65
CA GLU A 79 -2.08 5.64 5.48
C GLU A 79 -3.24 5.10 6.31
N GLU A 80 -3.48 5.70 7.48
CA GLU A 80 -4.55 5.35 8.39
C GLU A 80 -5.27 6.64 8.80
N PRO A 81 -6.18 7.13 7.95
CA PRO A 81 -6.81 8.42 8.19
C PRO A 81 -7.70 8.36 9.41
N VAL A 82 -7.53 9.36 10.27
CA VAL A 82 -8.33 9.56 11.46
C VAL A 82 -9.43 10.56 11.11
N THR A 83 -10.65 10.27 11.54
CA THR A 83 -11.77 11.22 11.49
C THR A 83 -12.29 11.43 12.89
N ILE A 84 -12.49 12.69 13.28
CA ILE A 84 -12.93 13.09 14.61
C ILE A 84 -14.13 14.01 14.47
N GLU A 85 -15.22 13.67 15.16
CA GLU A 85 -16.36 14.56 15.31
C GLU A 85 -16.18 15.39 16.58
N VAL A 86 -16.23 16.71 16.44
CA VAL A 86 -16.00 17.67 17.51
C VAL A 86 -17.28 18.46 17.72
N GLN A 87 -17.85 18.36 18.93
CA GLN A 87 -19.05 19.08 19.31
C GLN A 87 -18.70 20.36 20.10
N TYR A 88 -19.06 21.51 19.55
CA TYR A 88 -19.07 22.79 20.24
C TYR A 88 -20.42 22.95 20.92
N SER A 89 -20.51 22.58 22.19
CA SER A 89 -21.74 22.66 22.96
C SER A 89 -21.99 24.08 23.50
N PRO A 90 -23.25 24.55 23.57
CA PRO A 90 -23.58 25.88 24.07
C PRO A 90 -23.36 26.06 25.58
N CYS A 91 -23.27 24.96 26.34
CA CYS A 91 -22.94 24.98 27.76
C CYS A 91 -21.87 23.92 28.02
N GLN A 92 -20.65 24.34 28.29
CA GLN A 92 -19.72 23.52 29.05
C GLN A 92 -19.78 24.00 30.50
N VAL A 93 -20.10 23.09 31.42
CA VAL A 93 -20.11 23.40 32.85
C VAL A 93 -18.66 23.67 33.25
N GLY A 94 -18.31 24.96 33.34
CA GLY A 94 -17.00 25.37 33.83
C GLY A 94 -16.81 24.90 35.28
N GLN A 95 -15.56 24.69 35.69
CA GLN A 95 -15.24 24.37 37.10
C GLN A 95 -15.76 25.44 38.08
N ASP A 96 -16.01 26.65 37.60
CA ASP A 96 -16.52 27.78 38.37
C ASP A 96 -18.06 27.92 38.35
N GLY A 97 -18.78 27.00 37.70
CA GLY A 97 -20.26 27.00 37.64
C GLY A 97 -20.86 28.10 36.75
N VAL A 98 -20.05 28.77 35.93
CA VAL A 98 -20.51 29.73 34.91
C VAL A 98 -20.52 29.02 33.55
N ASP A 99 -21.70 28.93 32.95
CA ASP A 99 -21.87 28.40 31.59
C ASP A 99 -21.27 29.39 30.58
N ASN A 100 -20.07 29.08 30.09
CA ASN A 100 -19.48 29.81 28.98
C ASN A 100 -19.78 29.04 27.68
N GLU A 101 -20.51 29.68 26.79
CA GLU A 101 -20.75 29.20 25.44
C GLU A 101 -19.45 29.28 24.64
N VAL A 102 -18.91 28.12 24.24
CA VAL A 102 -17.68 28.04 23.45
C VAL A 102 -18.04 28.08 21.97
N ALA A 103 -17.75 29.19 21.30
CA ALA A 103 -17.89 29.31 19.87
C ALA A 103 -16.71 28.65 19.14
N VAL A 104 -16.92 28.24 17.89
CA VAL A 104 -15.85 27.68 17.04
C VAL A 104 -14.66 28.64 16.96
N GLY A 105 -14.92 29.96 16.90
CA GLY A 105 -13.92 31.01 16.75
C GLY A 105 -13.05 31.28 17.98
N ASP A 106 -13.48 30.81 19.17
CA ASP A 106 -12.72 30.91 20.42
C ASP A 106 -11.52 29.94 20.40
N GLU A 107 -11.70 28.80 19.73
CA GLU A 107 -10.65 27.81 19.50
C GLU A 107 -10.00 27.97 18.13
N ILE A 108 -10.77 27.93 17.03
CA ILE A 108 -10.23 27.97 15.67
C ILE A 108 -10.15 29.42 15.21
N LYS A 109 -8.92 29.94 15.08
CA LYS A 109 -8.67 31.32 14.66
C LYS A 109 -8.87 31.53 13.17
N SER A 110 -8.44 30.59 12.34
CA SER A 110 -8.71 30.63 10.90
C SER A 110 -8.68 29.24 10.26
N PHE A 111 -9.51 29.10 9.25
CA PHE A 111 -9.41 28.08 8.22
C PHE A 111 -8.58 28.61 7.05
N GLY A 112 -7.78 27.74 6.45
CA GLY A 112 -7.02 27.98 5.23
C GLY A 112 -7.63 27.24 4.04
N LEU A 113 -7.35 27.75 2.83
CA LEU A 113 -7.73 27.11 1.57
C LEU A 113 -6.50 26.58 0.85
N ASN A 114 -6.48 25.27 0.60
CA ASN A 114 -5.46 24.60 -0.20
C ASN A 114 -6.11 23.97 -1.44
N THR A 115 -6.04 24.68 -2.57
CA THR A 115 -6.60 24.23 -3.85
C THR A 115 -5.85 23.05 -4.48
N ALA A 116 -4.64 22.72 -4.00
CA ALA A 116 -3.94 21.52 -4.44
C ALA A 116 -4.62 20.24 -3.91
N CYS A 117 -5.26 20.31 -2.74
CA CYS A 117 -5.98 19.21 -2.09
C CYS A 117 -7.47 19.22 -2.47
N ALA A 118 -7.78 18.87 -3.73
CA ALA A 118 -9.13 18.96 -4.29
C ALA A 118 -10.24 18.28 -3.45
N LEU A 119 -9.90 17.21 -2.72
CA LEU A 119 -10.86 16.42 -1.94
C LEU A 119 -11.29 17.08 -0.63
N THR A 120 -10.37 17.79 0.01
CA THR A 120 -10.58 18.45 1.30
C THR A 120 -9.83 19.78 1.28
N PRO A 121 -10.33 20.77 0.54
CA PRO A 121 -9.57 21.99 0.28
C PRO A 121 -9.49 22.92 1.50
N ILE A 122 -10.26 22.66 2.55
CA ILE A 122 -10.31 23.49 3.76
C ILE A 122 -9.56 22.80 4.90
N SER A 123 -8.57 23.48 5.48
CA SER A 123 -7.83 23.02 6.65
C SER A 123 -7.82 24.05 7.77
N ILE A 124 -7.47 23.63 8.98
CA ILE A 124 -7.21 24.54 10.10
C ILE A 124 -5.85 25.20 9.85
N GLU A 125 -5.84 26.51 9.70
CA GLU A 125 -4.63 27.32 9.49
C GLU A 125 -4.05 27.79 10.83
N GLU A 126 -4.90 28.25 11.74
CA GLU A 126 -4.46 28.76 13.03
C GLU A 126 -5.47 28.44 14.15
N ILE A 127 -4.95 28.12 15.33
CA ILE A 127 -5.72 27.89 16.56
C ILE A 127 -5.48 29.06 17.53
N ALA A 128 -6.55 29.69 18.01
CA ALA A 128 -6.55 30.81 18.95
C ALA A 128 -6.25 30.39 20.39
N GLY A 129 -6.72 29.21 20.80
CA GLY A 129 -6.64 28.77 22.19
C GLY A 129 -7.06 27.30 22.37
N PRO A 130 -7.07 26.80 23.62
CA PRO A 130 -7.56 25.46 23.91
C PRO A 130 -9.08 25.36 23.69
N GLY A 131 -9.54 24.22 23.21
CA GLY A 131 -10.97 23.98 23.04
C GLY A 131 -11.32 22.52 22.71
N PRO A 132 -12.59 22.26 22.34
CA PRO A 132 -13.08 20.91 22.05
C PRO A 132 -12.29 20.16 20.97
N ALA A 133 -11.83 20.83 19.91
CA ALA A 133 -11.11 20.17 18.82
C ALA A 133 -9.72 19.69 19.27
N GLN A 134 -8.96 20.55 19.96
CA GLN A 134 -7.67 20.21 20.53
C GLN A 134 -7.79 19.11 21.59
N ALA A 135 -8.82 19.17 22.44
CA ALA A 135 -9.09 18.14 23.44
C ALA A 135 -9.39 16.78 22.80
N ALA A 136 -10.03 16.77 21.62
CA ALA A 136 -10.26 15.57 20.84
C ALA A 136 -9.02 15.11 20.03
N GLY A 137 -7.95 15.91 19.97
CA GLY A 137 -6.70 15.58 19.28
C GLY A 137 -6.52 16.20 17.89
N VAL A 138 -7.44 17.08 17.47
CA VAL A 138 -7.34 17.83 16.21
C VAL A 138 -6.24 18.89 16.31
N ARG A 139 -5.48 19.08 15.22
CA ARG A 139 -4.32 19.99 15.18
C ARG A 139 -4.37 20.92 13.97
N VAL A 140 -3.53 21.97 13.98
CA VAL A 140 -3.25 22.78 12.77
C VAL A 140 -2.85 21.85 11.62
N GLY A 141 -3.37 22.12 10.42
CA GLY A 141 -3.18 21.30 9.23
C GLY A 141 -4.22 20.19 9.03
N TRP A 142 -5.04 19.86 10.04
CA TRP A 142 -6.18 18.95 9.85
C TRP A 142 -7.23 19.60 8.93
N TYR A 143 -7.89 18.77 8.15
CA TYR A 143 -8.91 19.18 7.19
C TYR A 143 -10.30 19.19 7.81
N LEU A 144 -11.14 20.14 7.40
CA LEU A 144 -12.56 20.12 7.67
C LEU A 144 -13.26 19.25 6.60
N ASP A 145 -13.88 18.14 7.02
CA ASP A 145 -14.75 17.36 6.15
C ASP A 145 -16.09 18.09 5.99
N VAL A 146 -16.13 19.02 5.03
CA VAL A 146 -17.30 19.85 4.74
C VAL A 146 -18.51 18.98 4.42
N VAL A 147 -18.33 17.87 3.71
CA VAL A 147 -19.43 16.99 3.31
C VAL A 147 -20.07 16.34 4.53
N ARG A 148 -19.27 15.71 5.40
CA ARG A 148 -19.79 15.09 6.63
C ARG A 148 -20.32 16.11 7.62
N THR A 149 -19.70 17.27 7.71
CA THR A 149 -20.17 18.36 8.58
C THR A 149 -21.55 18.88 8.13
N VAL A 150 -21.73 19.11 6.83
CA VAL A 150 -23.00 19.61 6.25
C VAL A 150 -24.10 18.56 6.25
N LEU A 151 -23.78 17.28 6.06
CA LEU A 151 -24.77 16.19 6.07
C LEU A 151 -24.99 15.58 7.45
N GLY A 152 -24.19 15.97 8.44
CA GLY A 152 -24.17 15.39 9.79
C GLY A 152 -25.16 16.06 10.77
N PRO A 153 -24.88 15.96 12.07
CA PRO A 153 -25.75 16.51 13.13
C PRO A 153 -26.01 18.02 12.99
N SER A 154 -25.08 18.76 12.36
CA SER A 154 -25.16 20.21 12.18
C SER A 154 -25.74 20.67 10.84
N HIS A 155 -26.40 19.78 10.10
CA HIS A 155 -26.93 20.10 8.78
C HIS A 155 -27.84 21.34 8.72
N THR A 156 -28.62 21.61 9.78
CA THR A 156 -29.47 22.81 9.83
C THR A 156 -28.63 24.08 9.93
N VAL A 157 -27.69 24.13 10.89
CA VAL A 157 -26.79 25.28 11.09
C VAL A 157 -25.90 25.49 9.85
N MET A 158 -25.37 24.41 9.28
CA MET A 158 -24.54 24.47 8.08
C MET A 158 -25.34 24.90 6.84
N GLY A 159 -26.60 24.47 6.72
CA GLY A 159 -27.50 24.94 5.67
C GLY A 159 -27.71 26.46 5.74
N GLU A 160 -27.87 27.01 6.94
CA GLU A 160 -27.96 28.46 7.16
C GLU A 160 -26.66 29.19 6.82
N ILE A 161 -25.50 28.64 7.20
CA ILE A 161 -24.19 29.22 6.90
C ILE A 161 -23.93 29.27 5.39
N LEU A 162 -24.28 28.21 4.67
CA LEU A 162 -24.02 28.07 3.24
C LEU A 162 -25.12 28.68 2.35
N CYS A 163 -26.28 28.99 2.93
CA CYS A 163 -27.41 29.65 2.29
C CYS A 163 -27.01 30.79 1.32
N GLY A 164 -27.41 30.68 0.05
CA GLY A 164 -27.13 31.67 -0.98
C GLY A 164 -25.78 31.51 -1.70
N ILE A 165 -24.92 30.57 -1.30
CA ILE A 165 -23.70 30.26 -2.06
C ILE A 165 -24.08 29.73 -3.45
N GLY A 166 -23.40 30.22 -4.50
CA GLY A 166 -23.72 29.86 -5.89
C GLY A 166 -25.16 30.15 -6.33
N GLY A 167 -25.87 31.06 -5.65
CA GLY A 167 -27.27 31.36 -5.95
C GLY A 167 -28.27 30.29 -5.51
N VAL A 168 -27.84 29.30 -4.70
CA VAL A 168 -28.75 28.28 -4.17
C VAL A 168 -29.66 28.91 -3.12
N ASP A 169 -30.96 28.95 -3.44
CA ASP A 169 -31.98 29.68 -2.69
C ASP A 169 -32.03 29.31 -1.21
N GLY A 170 -31.95 30.34 -0.37
CA GLY A 170 -31.90 30.25 1.08
C GLY A 170 -33.18 29.92 1.82
N LYS A 171 -34.24 29.49 1.12
CA LYS A 171 -35.56 29.27 1.72
C LYS A 171 -35.60 27.95 2.47
N LEU A 172 -34.69 27.76 3.41
CA LEU A 172 -34.82 26.83 4.53
C LEU A 172 -35.95 27.35 5.43
N ARG A 173 -37.19 27.20 4.98
CA ARG A 173 -38.35 27.33 5.86
C ARG A 173 -38.13 26.30 6.96
N ARG A 174 -37.91 26.72 8.21
CA ARG A 174 -37.86 26.05 9.55
C ARG A 174 -37.97 24.50 9.68
N LYS A 175 -38.55 23.80 8.72
CA LYS A 175 -38.40 22.36 8.48
C LYS A 175 -36.97 22.04 8.02
N ALA A 176 -36.48 20.89 8.43
CA ALA A 176 -35.16 20.36 8.07
C ALA A 176 -34.91 20.45 6.56
N ALA A 177 -33.72 20.90 6.18
CA ALA A 177 -33.25 20.90 4.81
C ALA A 177 -33.39 19.49 4.21
N SER A 178 -33.92 19.36 2.99
CA SER A 178 -33.86 18.06 2.32
C SER A 178 -32.40 17.71 2.01
N SER A 179 -32.06 16.41 2.04
CA SER A 179 -30.70 15.95 1.68
C SER A 179 -30.30 16.40 0.26
N GLU A 180 -31.26 16.49 -0.67
CA GLU A 180 -31.02 17.01 -2.02
C GLU A 180 -30.61 18.48 -2.00
N HIS A 181 -31.26 19.32 -1.18
CA HIS A 181 -30.93 20.73 -1.05
C HIS A 181 -29.53 20.92 -0.43
N LEU A 182 -29.19 20.13 0.59
CA LEU A 182 -27.85 20.14 1.20
C LEU A 182 -26.78 19.74 0.18
N ASN A 183 -27.03 18.72 -0.65
CA ASN A 183 -26.10 18.35 -1.71
C ASN A 183 -25.88 19.47 -2.73
N LYS A 184 -26.93 20.21 -3.12
CA LYS A 184 -26.80 21.39 -3.98
C LYS A 184 -25.95 22.49 -3.33
N LEU A 185 -26.11 22.74 -2.03
CA LEU A 185 -25.27 23.69 -1.29
C LEU A 185 -23.81 23.22 -1.22
N ILE A 186 -23.57 21.92 -1.01
CA ILE A 186 -22.23 21.35 -1.03
C ILE A 186 -21.61 21.54 -2.43
N ASP A 187 -22.30 21.15 -3.49
CA ASP A 187 -21.78 21.26 -4.86
C ASP A 187 -21.50 22.74 -5.21
N ALA A 188 -22.39 23.67 -4.85
CA ALA A 188 -22.16 25.10 -5.00
C ALA A 188 -20.96 25.61 -4.17
N SER A 189 -20.73 25.06 -2.97
CA SER A 189 -19.59 25.41 -2.13
C SER A 189 -18.26 24.96 -2.72
N PHE A 190 -18.22 23.78 -3.35
CA PHE A 190 -17.02 23.30 -4.03
C PHE A 190 -16.76 24.02 -5.36
N ASN A 191 -17.78 24.61 -5.97
CA ASN A 191 -17.63 25.48 -7.14
C ASN A 191 -17.12 26.90 -6.78
N ASP A 192 -17.30 27.35 -5.53
CA ASP A 192 -16.85 28.66 -5.04
C ASP A 192 -16.13 28.54 -3.69
N LEU A 193 -14.94 27.92 -3.73
CA LEU A 193 -14.09 27.70 -2.55
C LEU A 193 -13.71 28.99 -1.79
N PRO A 194 -13.42 30.12 -2.45
CA PRO A 194 -13.17 31.38 -1.75
C PRO A 194 -14.36 31.87 -0.93
N GLU A 195 -15.59 31.80 -1.48
CA GLU A 195 -16.80 32.19 -0.75
C GLU A 195 -17.11 31.22 0.40
N LEU A 196 -16.91 29.91 0.17
CA LEU A 196 -16.97 28.91 1.25
C LEU A 196 -16.03 29.29 2.39
N LEU A 197 -14.74 29.53 2.08
CA LEU A 197 -13.73 29.91 3.09
C LEU A 197 -14.14 31.18 3.85
N ARG A 198 -14.63 32.20 3.15
CA ARG A 198 -15.10 33.45 3.76
C ARG A 198 -16.24 33.20 4.75
N ARG A 199 -17.20 32.33 4.42
CA ARG A 199 -18.32 31.96 5.31
C ARG A 199 -17.85 31.16 6.52
N LEU A 200 -16.89 30.25 6.34
CA LEU A 200 -16.31 29.49 7.45
C LEU A 200 -15.56 30.42 8.42
N ASN A 201 -14.72 31.31 7.91
CA ASN A 201 -13.96 32.26 8.74
C ASN A 201 -14.79 33.39 9.34
N GLY A 202 -15.97 33.69 8.78
CA GLY A 202 -16.88 34.70 9.29
C GLY A 202 -18.01 34.11 10.14
N VAL A 203 -18.98 33.49 9.47
CA VAL A 203 -20.25 33.07 10.10
C VAL A 203 -20.04 31.85 10.98
N LEU A 204 -19.35 30.80 10.50
CA LEU A 204 -19.19 29.56 11.27
C LEU A 204 -18.40 29.80 12.56
N ARG A 205 -17.33 30.61 12.50
CA ARG A 205 -16.53 30.94 13.70
C ARG A 205 -17.35 31.63 14.80
N ALA A 206 -18.41 32.36 14.46
CA ALA A 206 -19.30 32.97 15.44
C ALA A 206 -20.39 32.02 15.97
N LYS A 207 -20.41 30.75 15.53
CA LYS A 207 -21.41 29.77 15.97
C LYS A 207 -20.89 28.89 17.10
N SER A 208 -21.80 28.62 18.01
CA SER A 208 -21.81 27.55 18.99
C SER A 208 -22.83 26.48 18.57
N ALA A 209 -23.01 25.45 19.39
CA ALA A 209 -23.98 24.37 19.17
C ALA A 209 -23.83 23.69 17.80
N VAL A 210 -22.57 23.51 17.36
CA VAL A 210 -22.22 22.94 16.06
C VAL A 210 -21.26 21.75 16.25
N THR A 211 -21.46 20.71 15.46
CA THR A 211 -20.61 19.53 15.35
C THR A 211 -19.84 19.64 14.04
N LEU A 212 -18.52 19.74 14.15
CA LEU A 212 -17.60 19.77 13.01
C LEU A 212 -16.90 18.41 12.88
N VAL A 213 -16.69 17.96 11.65
CA VAL A 213 -15.97 16.71 11.37
C VAL A 213 -14.61 17.05 10.80
N PHE A 214 -13.55 16.67 11.50
CA PHE A 214 -12.17 16.88 11.07
C PHE A 214 -11.50 15.58 10.67
N THR A 215 -10.56 15.65 9.73
CA THR A 215 -9.72 14.52 9.35
C THR A 215 -8.29 14.95 9.13
N ASP A 216 -7.33 14.10 9.49
CA ASP A 216 -5.89 14.34 9.28
C ASP A 216 -5.44 14.06 7.83
N SER A 217 -6.37 13.68 6.95
CA SER A 217 -6.10 13.17 5.62
C SER A 217 -7.01 13.79 4.59
N SER A 218 -6.50 14.03 3.38
CA SER A 218 -7.33 14.48 2.27
C SER A 218 -8.35 13.45 1.79
N SER A 219 -8.26 12.23 2.28
CA SER A 219 -9.27 11.21 2.12
C SER A 219 -9.69 10.70 3.50
N PRO A 220 -10.99 10.72 3.85
CA PRO A 220 -11.48 10.11 5.09
C PRO A 220 -11.40 8.58 5.06
N ARG A 221 -10.99 7.98 3.94
CA ARG A 221 -10.76 6.55 3.77
C ARG A 221 -9.29 6.27 3.54
N ARG A 222 -8.80 5.17 4.11
CA ARG A 222 -7.46 4.66 3.87
C ARG A 222 -7.21 4.61 2.36
N PRO A 223 -6.26 5.41 1.82
CA PRO A 223 -5.95 5.37 0.41
C PRO A 223 -5.47 3.96 0.11
N ARG A 224 -6.13 3.32 -0.85
CA ARG A 224 -5.70 2.01 -1.32
C ARG A 224 -4.86 2.19 -2.55
N LEU A 225 -3.57 1.88 -2.44
CA LEU A 225 -2.73 1.73 -3.62
C LEU A 225 -3.27 0.54 -4.41
N LEU A 226 -3.82 0.83 -5.59
CA LEU A 226 -4.15 -0.21 -6.54
C LEU A 226 -2.82 -0.70 -7.15
N PRO A 227 -2.57 -2.02 -7.19
CA PRO A 227 -1.45 -2.56 -7.93
C PRO A 227 -1.47 -2.04 -9.36
N GLU A 228 -0.35 -1.47 -9.77
CA GLU A 228 -0.11 -0.98 -11.12
C GLU A 228 1.23 -1.54 -11.60
N ALA A 229 1.27 -1.87 -12.89
CA ALA A 229 2.42 -2.41 -13.55
C ALA A 229 2.60 -1.65 -14.85
N VAL A 230 3.80 -1.11 -15.05
CA VAL A 230 4.20 -0.49 -16.31
C VAL A 230 5.13 -1.46 -17.00
N VAL A 231 4.64 -2.05 -18.09
CA VAL A 231 5.36 -3.03 -18.89
C VAL A 231 5.98 -2.31 -20.07
N THR A 232 7.27 -2.52 -20.32
CA THR A 232 7.96 -1.97 -21.49
C THR A 232 8.39 -3.13 -22.39
N TYR A 233 7.89 -3.15 -23.62
CA TYR A 233 8.35 -4.06 -24.67
C TYR A 233 9.36 -3.32 -25.56
N GLY A 234 10.48 -3.96 -25.87
CA GLY A 234 11.54 -3.37 -26.70
C GLY A 234 11.22 -3.40 -28.20
N GLU A 235 12.12 -2.89 -29.04
CA GLU A 235 11.95 -2.87 -30.50
C GLU A 235 11.84 -4.29 -31.11
N ASP A 236 12.61 -5.24 -30.56
CA ASP A 236 12.68 -6.63 -31.03
C ASP A 236 11.60 -7.55 -30.41
N GLU A 237 10.76 -7.02 -29.52
CA GLU A 237 9.75 -7.79 -28.82
C GLU A 237 8.39 -7.11 -28.97
N ASN A 238 7.44 -7.80 -29.62
CA ASN A 238 6.06 -7.32 -29.67
C ASN A 238 5.26 -7.86 -28.48
N VAL A 239 4.17 -7.19 -28.13
CA VAL A 239 3.27 -7.58 -27.04
C VAL A 239 2.76 -9.02 -27.24
N GLY A 240 2.43 -9.37 -28.47
CA GLY A 240 1.93 -10.69 -28.87
C GLY A 240 2.97 -11.80 -28.81
N SER A 241 4.23 -11.51 -28.50
CA SER A 241 5.24 -12.55 -28.24
C SER A 241 5.09 -13.14 -26.84
N GLU A 242 4.49 -12.39 -25.91
CA GLU A 242 4.22 -12.80 -24.53
C GLU A 242 2.75 -13.04 -24.29
N LEU A 243 1.87 -12.09 -24.66
CA LEU A 243 0.43 -12.18 -24.40
C LEU A 243 -0.28 -12.97 -25.49
N HIS A 244 -1.25 -13.80 -25.07
CA HIS A 244 -2.06 -14.59 -26.01
C HIS A 244 -3.08 -13.72 -26.75
N GLY A 245 -3.65 -12.74 -26.06
CA GLY A 245 -4.68 -11.84 -26.58
C GLY A 245 -5.30 -10.99 -25.48
N PHE A 246 -6.26 -10.17 -25.86
CA PHE A 246 -7.06 -9.34 -24.98
C PHE A 246 -8.55 -9.65 -25.14
N ASP A 247 -9.27 -9.66 -24.02
CA ASP A 247 -10.74 -9.70 -23.99
C ASP A 247 -11.26 -8.41 -23.34
N MET A 248 -12.54 -8.10 -23.55
CA MET A 248 -13.20 -6.93 -22.98
C MET A 248 -13.95 -7.30 -21.71
N SER A 249 -13.39 -6.95 -20.54
CA SER A 249 -14.04 -7.16 -19.24
C SER A 249 -14.39 -5.82 -18.60
N GLY A 250 -15.68 -5.60 -18.34
CA GLY A 250 -16.16 -4.34 -17.75
C GLY A 250 -15.85 -3.10 -18.61
N GLY A 251 -15.77 -3.26 -19.93
CA GLY A 251 -15.44 -2.16 -20.85
C GLY A 251 -13.94 -1.85 -20.97
N HIS A 252 -13.08 -2.68 -20.37
CA HIS A 252 -11.62 -2.50 -20.44
C HIS A 252 -10.93 -3.73 -21.03
N PRO A 253 -9.84 -3.55 -21.81
CA PRO A 253 -9.04 -4.68 -22.29
C PRO A 253 -8.36 -5.42 -21.14
N THR A 254 -8.48 -6.75 -21.10
CA THR A 254 -7.86 -7.64 -20.10
C THR A 254 -7.09 -8.77 -20.78
N PRO A 255 -5.88 -9.13 -20.33
CA PRO A 255 -5.13 -10.23 -20.94
C PRO A 255 -5.87 -11.57 -20.82
N THR A 256 -6.05 -12.29 -21.92
CA THR A 256 -6.66 -13.64 -21.91
C THR A 256 -5.69 -14.70 -21.39
N GLY A 257 -4.39 -14.46 -21.55
CA GLY A 257 -3.35 -15.38 -21.11
C GLY A 257 -1.96 -14.97 -21.58
N PHE A 258 -0.99 -15.81 -21.26
CA PHE A 258 0.42 -15.63 -21.59
C PHE A 258 0.90 -16.88 -22.33
N MET A 259 1.59 -16.68 -23.45
CA MET A 259 2.19 -17.75 -24.25
C MET A 259 3.54 -18.20 -23.71
N ARG A 260 4.31 -17.25 -23.16
CA ARG A 260 5.63 -17.49 -22.56
C ARG A 260 5.88 -16.49 -21.43
N TYR A 261 6.93 -16.72 -20.67
CA TYR A 261 7.41 -15.78 -19.67
C TYR A 261 8.07 -14.57 -20.34
N GLY A 262 7.70 -13.34 -19.93
CA GLY A 262 8.20 -12.12 -20.55
C GLY A 262 8.07 -10.86 -19.66
N PRO A 263 8.15 -9.66 -20.27
CA PRO A 263 8.08 -8.38 -19.57
C PRO A 263 6.84 -8.17 -18.69
N ALA A 264 5.64 -8.55 -19.14
CA ALA A 264 4.41 -8.37 -18.40
C ALA A 264 4.36 -9.24 -17.15
N GLN A 265 4.73 -10.52 -17.25
CA GLN A 265 4.85 -11.41 -16.09
C GLN A 265 5.94 -10.95 -15.13
N THR A 266 7.07 -10.46 -15.65
CA THR A 266 8.15 -9.89 -14.82
C THR A 266 7.67 -8.66 -14.03
N ALA A 267 6.77 -7.86 -14.62
CA ALA A 267 6.13 -6.74 -13.95
C ALA A 267 4.95 -7.12 -13.03
N GLY A 268 4.61 -8.42 -12.94
CA GLY A 268 3.53 -8.94 -12.10
C GLY A 268 2.13 -8.76 -12.68
N VAL A 269 2.00 -8.48 -13.98
CA VAL A 269 0.70 -8.40 -14.66
C VAL A 269 0.03 -9.78 -14.68
N ARG A 270 -1.27 -9.80 -14.42
CA ARG A 270 -2.08 -11.03 -14.38
C ARG A 270 -3.27 -10.91 -15.33
N ARG A 271 -4.00 -12.02 -15.52
CA ARG A 271 -5.17 -12.09 -16.42
C ARG A 271 -6.36 -11.26 -15.93
N ASP A 272 -6.47 -11.05 -14.63
CA ASP A 272 -7.52 -10.23 -14.01
C ASP A 272 -7.18 -8.72 -13.97
N TRP A 273 -6.04 -8.32 -14.55
CA TRP A 273 -5.66 -6.92 -14.67
C TRP A 273 -6.24 -6.30 -15.93
N VAL A 274 -6.60 -5.03 -15.85
CA VAL A 274 -7.12 -4.26 -16.98
C VAL A 274 -6.03 -3.34 -17.53
N LEU A 275 -6.02 -3.13 -18.84
CA LEU A 275 -5.19 -2.14 -19.50
C LEU A 275 -5.78 -0.75 -19.28
N ASP A 276 -4.98 0.17 -18.75
CA ASP A 276 -5.29 1.59 -18.74
C ASP A 276 -4.96 2.18 -20.12
N VAL A 277 -5.96 2.17 -21.00
CA VAL A 277 -5.84 2.64 -22.39
C VAL A 277 -5.36 4.09 -22.44
N GLU A 278 -5.98 5.00 -21.68
CA GLU A 278 -5.62 6.43 -21.74
C GLU A 278 -4.20 6.70 -21.27
N ARG A 279 -3.75 6.00 -20.23
CA ARG A 279 -2.39 6.17 -19.73
C ARG A 279 -1.36 5.49 -20.62
N THR A 280 -1.72 4.33 -21.20
CA THR A 280 -0.90 3.68 -22.23
C THR A 280 -0.69 4.63 -23.41
N ILE A 281 -1.74 5.28 -23.94
CA ILE A 281 -1.60 6.27 -25.01
C ILE A 281 -0.69 7.44 -24.60
N ARG A 282 -0.91 8.00 -23.40
CA ARG A 282 -0.09 9.12 -22.88
C ARG A 282 1.39 8.76 -22.70
N GLN A 283 1.70 7.50 -22.37
CA GLN A 283 3.08 7.05 -22.20
C GLN A 283 3.78 6.72 -23.52
N ASN A 284 3.05 6.69 -24.63
CA ASN A 284 3.58 6.39 -25.96
C ASN A 284 3.19 7.47 -26.99
N PRO A 285 3.61 8.74 -26.78
CA PRO A 285 3.22 9.86 -27.64
C PRO A 285 3.70 9.72 -29.09
N LEU A 286 4.74 8.91 -29.35
CA LEU A 286 5.25 8.66 -30.69
C LEU A 286 4.47 7.56 -31.44
N ARG A 287 3.59 6.83 -30.74
CA ARG A 287 2.81 5.71 -31.28
C ARG A 287 1.32 6.02 -31.34
N THR A 288 0.89 7.26 -31.10
CA THR A 288 -0.52 7.69 -31.05
C THR A 288 -1.35 7.27 -32.27
N PRO A 289 -0.84 7.30 -33.52
CA PRO A 289 -1.63 6.84 -34.67
C PRO A 289 -1.98 5.34 -34.61
N ALA A 290 -1.13 4.52 -33.99
CA ALA A 290 -1.36 3.09 -33.81
C ALA A 290 -2.13 2.77 -32.51
N LEU A 291 -2.06 3.66 -31.53
CA LEU A 291 -2.74 3.57 -30.24
C LEU A 291 -3.94 4.54 -30.20
N ASP A 292 -4.85 4.38 -31.14
CA ASP A 292 -6.12 5.10 -31.11
C ASP A 292 -7.06 4.52 -30.03
N LYS A 293 -7.68 5.40 -29.22
CA LYS A 293 -8.51 4.97 -28.08
C LYS A 293 -9.69 4.12 -28.55
N ASP A 294 -10.38 4.55 -29.60
CA ASP A 294 -11.57 3.87 -30.08
C ASP A 294 -11.19 2.52 -30.72
N ASN A 295 -10.10 2.48 -31.48
CA ASN A 295 -9.56 1.24 -32.03
C ASN A 295 -9.14 0.24 -30.93
N LEU A 296 -8.50 0.70 -29.85
CA LEU A 296 -8.09 -0.17 -28.74
C LEU A 296 -9.28 -0.74 -27.97
N LEU A 297 -10.39 0.00 -27.89
CA LEU A 297 -11.62 -0.48 -27.25
C LEU A 297 -12.43 -1.41 -28.15
N GLN A 298 -12.37 -1.23 -29.47
CA GLN A 298 -13.06 -2.09 -30.44
C GLN A 298 -12.26 -3.35 -30.80
N SER A 299 -10.93 -3.28 -30.78
CA SER A 299 -10.03 -4.32 -31.24
C SER A 299 -8.70 -4.28 -30.45
N PRO A 300 -8.73 -4.66 -29.15
CA PRO A 300 -7.55 -4.59 -28.29
C PRO A 300 -6.40 -5.50 -28.74
N ASP A 301 -6.70 -6.57 -29.50
CA ASP A 301 -5.69 -7.46 -30.10
C ASP A 301 -4.77 -6.76 -31.11
N SER A 302 -5.13 -5.56 -31.59
CA SER A 302 -4.22 -4.72 -32.36
C SER A 302 -2.91 -4.42 -31.62
N LEU A 303 -2.94 -4.42 -30.28
CA LEU A 303 -1.74 -4.25 -29.44
C LEU A 303 -0.72 -5.38 -29.61
N LEU A 304 -1.15 -6.59 -29.94
CA LEU A 304 -0.29 -7.77 -30.03
C LEU A 304 0.82 -7.61 -31.08
N GLN A 305 0.56 -6.81 -32.11
CA GLN A 305 1.51 -6.58 -33.21
C GLN A 305 2.48 -5.41 -32.94
N ILE A 306 2.31 -4.70 -31.84
CA ILE A 306 3.09 -3.49 -31.53
C ILE A 306 4.34 -3.89 -30.74
N SER A 307 5.50 -3.40 -31.18
CA SER A 307 6.77 -3.40 -30.43
C SER A 307 7.16 -1.99 -30.01
N ASP A 308 8.17 -1.86 -29.15
CA ASP A 308 8.62 -0.57 -28.60
C ASP A 308 7.45 0.25 -28.03
N VAL A 309 6.78 -0.37 -27.06
CA VAL A 309 5.56 0.16 -26.43
C VAL A 309 5.55 -0.07 -24.93
N ARG A 310 5.00 0.91 -24.21
CA ARG A 310 4.79 0.85 -22.76
C ARG A 310 3.31 0.64 -22.45
N LEU A 311 2.95 -0.54 -21.95
CA LEU A 311 1.58 -0.84 -21.52
C LEU A 311 1.43 -0.56 -20.03
N VAL A 312 0.35 0.10 -19.64
CA VAL A 312 0.03 0.35 -18.24
C VAL A 312 -1.15 -0.51 -17.84
N PHE A 313 -0.93 -1.44 -16.91
CA PHE A 313 -1.97 -2.31 -16.37
C PHE A 313 -2.32 -1.91 -14.95
N LYS A 314 -3.59 -2.06 -14.58
CA LYS A 314 -4.12 -1.82 -13.25
C LYS A 314 -4.89 -3.04 -12.78
N GLN A 315 -4.79 -3.38 -11.50
CA GLN A 315 -5.69 -4.36 -10.91
C GLN A 315 -6.93 -3.63 -10.37
N PRO A 316 -8.10 -3.73 -11.03
CA PRO A 316 -9.29 -2.95 -10.65
C PRO A 316 -9.86 -3.43 -9.31
N ARG A 317 -9.62 -4.69 -8.96
CA ARG A 317 -10.12 -5.32 -7.73
C ARG A 317 -8.99 -6.02 -6.98
N PRO A 318 -8.10 -5.29 -6.30
CA PRO A 318 -7.04 -5.92 -5.51
C PRO A 318 -7.56 -6.61 -4.24
N GLN A 319 -8.88 -6.67 -4.02
CA GLN A 319 -9.45 -7.36 -2.86
C GLN A 319 -9.00 -8.82 -2.89
N LYS A 320 -8.28 -9.22 -1.83
CA LYS A 320 -7.94 -10.62 -1.60
C LYS A 320 -9.27 -11.37 -1.51
N THR A 321 -9.47 -12.33 -2.39
CA THR A 321 -10.62 -13.23 -2.30
C THR A 321 -10.19 -14.44 -1.51
N LEU A 322 -10.95 -14.77 -0.45
CA LEU A 322 -10.70 -15.98 0.31
C LEU A 322 -11.11 -17.18 -0.54
N HIS A 323 -10.12 -17.84 -1.13
CA HIS A 323 -10.37 -19.04 -1.95
C HIS A 323 -10.41 -20.32 -1.12
N PHE A 324 -9.74 -20.34 0.03
CA PHE A 324 -9.64 -21.52 0.86
C PHE A 324 -9.44 -21.15 2.33
N LYS A 325 -10.17 -21.82 3.21
CA LYS A 325 -10.01 -21.74 4.66
C LYS A 325 -10.17 -23.15 5.23
N ALA A 326 -9.20 -23.57 6.04
CA ALA A 326 -9.23 -24.83 6.75
C ALA A 326 -8.79 -24.62 8.21
N SER A 327 -9.20 -25.54 9.08
CA SER A 327 -8.86 -25.56 10.51
C SER A 327 -8.89 -27.00 11.03
N GLY A 328 -8.17 -27.27 12.11
CA GLY A 328 -8.18 -28.56 12.82
C GLY A 328 -7.11 -29.54 12.35
N GLU A 329 -7.10 -30.74 12.94
CA GLU A 329 -6.14 -31.79 12.57
C GLU A 329 -6.33 -32.20 11.11
N VAL A 330 -5.21 -32.30 10.40
CA VAL A 330 -5.18 -32.80 9.03
C VAL A 330 -5.38 -34.31 9.09
N GLY A 331 -6.47 -34.81 8.50
CA GLY A 331 -6.64 -36.26 8.25
C GLY A 331 -5.54 -36.79 7.31
N SER A 332 -5.53 -38.10 7.04
CA SER A 332 -4.46 -38.75 6.25
C SER A 332 -4.21 -38.15 4.86
N GLU A 333 -5.15 -37.39 4.29
CA GLU A 333 -5.06 -36.84 2.94
C GLU A 333 -4.55 -35.40 2.83
N GLY A 334 -4.33 -34.67 3.93
CA GLY A 334 -3.96 -33.26 3.83
C GLY A 334 -5.16 -32.30 3.76
N TRP A 335 -4.88 -31.00 3.89
CA TRP A 335 -5.81 -29.97 3.45
C TRP A 335 -5.72 -29.81 1.93
N HIS A 336 -6.80 -30.08 1.20
CA HIS A 336 -6.84 -29.88 -0.23
C HIS A 336 -7.40 -28.49 -0.56
N CYS A 337 -6.53 -27.60 -1.03
CA CYS A 337 -6.94 -26.32 -1.59
C CYS A 337 -7.45 -26.54 -3.03
N PRO A 338 -8.64 -26.03 -3.42
CA PRO A 338 -9.05 -26.06 -4.82
C PRO A 338 -8.07 -25.27 -5.70
N GLN A 339 -8.19 -25.40 -7.01
CA GLN A 339 -7.37 -24.64 -7.95
C GLN A 339 -7.49 -23.14 -7.66
N LEU A 340 -6.38 -22.53 -7.26
CA LEU A 340 -6.31 -21.11 -6.98
C LEU A 340 -6.21 -20.35 -8.31
N PRO A 341 -7.05 -19.34 -8.54
CA PRO A 341 -6.93 -18.52 -9.73
C PRO A 341 -5.69 -17.63 -9.63
N GLY A 342 -5.04 -17.42 -10.77
CA GLY A 342 -3.85 -16.57 -10.89
C GLY A 342 -2.54 -17.29 -10.59
N ASP A 343 -1.48 -16.49 -10.41
CA ASP A 343 -0.09 -16.89 -10.28
C ASP A 343 0.48 -16.64 -8.86
N CYS A 344 -0.31 -16.05 -7.98
CA CYS A 344 0.09 -15.76 -6.61
C CYS A 344 -1.10 -15.86 -5.67
N ALA A 345 -0.87 -16.55 -4.57
CA ALA A 345 -1.81 -16.71 -3.47
C ALA A 345 -1.19 -16.15 -2.19
N HIS A 346 -2.04 -15.57 -1.35
CA HIS A 346 -1.64 -15.13 -0.01
C HIS A 346 -2.17 -16.13 1.00
N PHE A 347 -1.27 -16.68 1.81
CA PHE A 347 -1.60 -17.61 2.87
C PHE A 347 -1.50 -16.89 4.21
N GLU A 348 -2.54 -17.04 5.02
CA GLU A 348 -2.57 -16.55 6.39
C GLU A 348 -2.76 -17.77 7.30
N PHE A 349 -1.81 -17.97 8.21
CA PHE A 349 -1.84 -19.06 9.18
C PHE A 349 -2.08 -18.46 10.56
N SER A 350 -3.10 -18.96 11.25
CA SER A 350 -3.41 -18.61 12.63
C SER A 350 -3.42 -19.88 13.48
N THR A 351 -2.73 -19.86 14.61
CA THR A 351 -2.77 -20.93 15.61
C THR A 351 -3.47 -20.43 16.87
N ASP A 352 -4.09 -21.32 17.63
CA ASP A 352 -4.73 -21.02 18.93
C ASP A 352 -3.71 -20.82 20.07
N GLY A 353 -2.42 -21.08 19.82
CA GLY A 353 -1.30 -20.75 20.70
C GLY A 353 -0.03 -21.53 20.33
N ASP A 354 1.14 -21.00 20.71
CA ASP A 354 2.38 -21.77 20.77
C ASP A 354 2.29 -22.65 22.03
N PRO A 355 2.47 -23.99 21.98
CA PRO A 355 2.27 -24.89 23.13
C PRO A 355 3.33 -24.76 24.26
N GLY A 356 3.87 -23.56 24.48
CA GLY A 356 4.84 -23.23 25.51
C GLY A 356 6.29 -23.44 25.04
N SER A 357 7.19 -23.64 26.02
CA SER A 357 8.63 -23.80 25.80
C SER A 357 9.04 -25.19 25.29
N ASP A 358 8.08 -26.09 25.06
CA ASP A 358 8.34 -27.47 24.60
C ASP A 358 8.39 -27.51 23.06
N PRO A 359 9.59 -27.58 22.43
CA PRO A 359 9.72 -27.54 20.99
C PRO A 359 9.07 -28.75 20.32
N ALA A 360 8.93 -29.88 21.03
CA ALA A 360 8.35 -31.11 20.48
C ALA A 360 6.83 -31.01 20.30
N LYS A 361 6.18 -30.04 20.95
CA LYS A 361 4.75 -29.77 20.77
C LYS A 361 4.46 -28.75 19.69
N ARG A 362 5.47 -28.03 19.21
CA ARG A 362 5.31 -27.05 18.13
C ARG A 362 4.93 -27.77 16.85
N TRP A 363 3.80 -27.38 16.29
CA TRP A 363 3.35 -27.83 14.99
C TRP A 363 3.33 -26.63 14.03
N GLY A 364 3.49 -26.92 12.75
CA GLY A 364 3.52 -25.91 11.70
C GLY A 364 2.85 -26.41 10.44
N VAL A 365 2.63 -25.49 9.50
CA VAL A 365 1.99 -25.80 8.22
C VAL A 365 2.99 -25.61 7.09
N TRP A 366 3.07 -26.59 6.21
CA TRP A 366 3.75 -26.48 4.92
C TRP A 366 2.70 -26.34 3.83
N ALA A 367 2.83 -25.30 3.01
CA ALA A 367 2.02 -25.12 1.81
C ALA A 367 2.89 -25.32 0.58
N VAL A 368 2.53 -26.29 -0.27
CA VAL A 368 3.17 -26.52 -1.56
C VAL A 368 2.27 -25.97 -2.65
N VAL A 369 2.75 -24.94 -3.36
CA VAL A 369 2.02 -24.31 -4.46
C VAL A 369 2.67 -24.72 -5.77
N LEU A 370 1.85 -25.27 -6.68
CA LEU A 370 2.32 -25.82 -7.94
C LEU A 370 1.50 -25.23 -9.11
N PRO A 371 2.12 -24.99 -10.27
CA PRO A 371 1.36 -24.65 -11.48
C PRO A 371 0.40 -25.78 -11.85
N LEU A 372 -0.78 -25.43 -12.37
CA LEU A 372 -1.82 -26.40 -12.75
C LEU A 372 -1.36 -27.44 -13.78
N SER A 373 -0.36 -27.11 -14.59
CA SER A 373 0.21 -27.99 -15.62
C SER A 373 1.23 -29.00 -15.09
N VAL A 374 1.65 -28.88 -13.83
CA VAL A 374 2.69 -29.73 -13.25
C VAL A 374 2.03 -30.85 -12.46
N ARG A 375 2.44 -32.10 -12.75
CA ARG A 375 2.00 -33.25 -11.96
C ARG A 375 2.43 -33.05 -10.50
N PRO A 376 1.53 -33.20 -9.51
CA PRO A 376 1.89 -33.07 -8.12
C PRO A 376 3.03 -34.04 -7.74
N PRO A 377 4.07 -33.58 -7.03
CA PRO A 377 5.10 -34.45 -6.49
C PRO A 377 4.48 -35.43 -5.50
N SER A 378 5.10 -36.60 -5.33
CA SER A 378 4.67 -37.57 -4.34
C SER A 378 4.81 -37.01 -2.92
N ARG A 379 4.00 -37.51 -1.99
CA ARG A 379 4.09 -37.10 -0.58
C ARG A 379 5.49 -37.28 -0.01
N ALA A 380 6.13 -38.40 -0.30
CA ALA A 380 7.51 -38.68 0.10
C ALA A 380 8.51 -37.62 -0.40
N ALA A 381 8.34 -37.11 -1.63
CA ALA A 381 9.21 -36.07 -2.18
C ALA A 381 8.99 -34.71 -1.50
N ILE A 382 7.74 -34.40 -1.12
CA ILE A 382 7.41 -33.20 -0.35
C ILE A 382 8.02 -33.29 1.05
N ASP A 383 7.86 -34.43 1.73
CA ASP A 383 8.40 -34.65 3.07
C ASP A 383 9.94 -34.62 3.07
N GLU A 384 10.59 -35.20 2.05
CA GLU A 384 12.04 -35.10 1.86
C GLU A 384 12.49 -33.65 1.66
N LEU A 385 11.77 -32.86 0.85
CA LEU A 385 12.06 -31.45 0.64
C LEU A 385 11.91 -30.65 1.94
N ALA A 386 10.84 -30.87 2.69
CA ALA A 386 10.60 -30.21 3.97
C ALA A 386 11.68 -30.55 5.00
N SER A 387 12.08 -31.82 5.08
CA SER A 387 13.18 -32.27 5.93
C SER A 387 14.50 -31.58 5.58
N ARG A 388 14.87 -31.57 4.29
CA ARG A 388 16.08 -30.89 3.80
C ARG A 388 16.06 -29.39 4.02
N TRP A 389 14.92 -28.74 3.84
CA TRP A 389 14.78 -27.32 4.15
C TRP A 389 14.97 -27.07 5.64
N THR A 390 14.37 -27.89 6.50
CA THR A 390 14.47 -27.73 7.96
C THR A 390 15.92 -27.86 8.42
N GLU A 391 16.65 -28.83 7.88
CA GLU A 391 18.08 -28.99 8.12
C GLU A 391 18.89 -27.79 7.63
N ALA A 392 18.67 -27.34 6.38
CA ALA A 392 19.38 -26.20 5.81
C ALA A 392 19.09 -24.89 6.55
N TYR A 393 17.83 -24.68 6.98
CA TYR A 393 17.43 -23.53 7.76
C TYR A 393 18.09 -23.55 9.14
N ALA A 394 18.08 -24.70 9.84
CA ALA A 394 18.75 -24.86 11.12
C ALA A 394 20.26 -24.59 11.04
N GLN A 395 20.92 -25.06 9.98
CA GLN A 395 22.32 -24.75 9.70
C GLN A 395 22.54 -23.25 9.46
N ALA A 396 21.64 -22.59 8.71
CA ALA A 396 21.75 -21.18 8.37
C ALA A 396 21.45 -20.23 9.54
N THR A 397 20.48 -20.57 10.40
CA THR A 397 20.16 -19.78 11.60
C THR A 397 21.19 -19.94 12.71
N GLY A 398 22.08 -20.94 12.59
CA GLY A 398 23.03 -21.31 13.62
C GLY A 398 22.36 -21.97 14.82
N THR A 399 23.17 -22.37 15.80
CA THR A 399 22.69 -22.93 17.05
C THR A 399 22.02 -21.83 17.87
N PRO A 400 20.71 -21.92 18.17
CA PRO A 400 20.06 -20.97 19.06
C PRO A 400 20.62 -21.14 20.46
N GLY A 401 21.49 -20.23 20.84
CA GLY A 401 22.11 -20.11 22.14
C GLY A 401 23.02 -18.89 22.07
N ASP A 402 23.15 -18.14 23.16
CA ASP A 402 24.22 -17.15 23.24
C ASP A 402 25.51 -17.91 22.97
N PRO A 403 26.25 -17.60 21.88
CA PRO A 403 27.54 -18.23 21.67
C PRO A 403 28.31 -18.01 22.97
N GLN A 404 28.68 -19.09 23.64
CA GLN A 404 29.59 -19.05 24.76
C GLN A 404 30.92 -18.62 24.16
N VAL A 405 31.09 -17.31 24.00
CA VAL A 405 32.37 -16.71 23.72
C VAL A 405 33.13 -16.84 25.02
N GLU A 406 33.75 -18.01 25.22
CA GLU A 406 34.91 -18.04 26.10
C GLU A 406 35.84 -16.95 25.60
N ARG A 407 36.29 -16.08 26.52
CA ARG A 407 37.34 -15.13 26.18
C ARG A 407 38.53 -15.97 25.75
N ASP A 408 38.69 -16.15 24.45
CA ASP A 408 39.91 -16.61 23.81
C ASP A 408 40.97 -15.62 24.31
N THR A 409 41.68 -15.99 25.38
CA THR A 409 42.75 -15.16 25.91
C THR A 409 43.70 -15.00 24.74
N TRP A 410 43.93 -13.77 24.32
CA TRP A 410 44.92 -13.47 23.30
C TRP A 410 46.25 -14.01 23.78
N ASP A 411 46.59 -15.23 23.40
CA ASP A 411 47.87 -15.80 23.77
C ASP A 411 48.96 -15.04 23.00
N GLU A 412 50.11 -14.92 23.64
CA GLU A 412 51.26 -14.23 23.10
C GLU A 412 51.64 -14.78 21.71
N ALA A 413 51.37 -16.07 21.47
CA ALA A 413 51.62 -16.74 20.20
C ALA A 413 50.79 -16.14 19.04
N ARG A 414 49.49 -15.88 19.27
CA ARG A 414 48.59 -15.35 18.26
C ARG A 414 48.82 -13.86 17.98
N ILE A 415 49.07 -13.05 19.02
CA ILE A 415 49.46 -11.64 18.84
C ILE A 415 50.80 -11.57 18.10
N SER A 416 51.78 -12.39 18.49
CA SER A 416 53.08 -12.45 17.81
C SER A 416 52.97 -12.88 16.34
N ALA A 417 52.05 -13.79 16.02
CA ALA A 417 51.80 -14.22 14.64
C ALA A 417 51.14 -13.11 13.81
N LEU A 418 50.19 -12.37 14.39
CA LEU A 418 49.55 -11.23 13.75
C LEU A 418 50.56 -10.11 13.45
N CYS A 419 51.37 -9.73 14.45
CA CYS A 419 52.42 -8.73 14.30
C CYS A 419 53.43 -9.12 13.21
N ARG A 420 53.88 -10.38 13.18
CA ARG A 420 54.74 -10.89 12.09
C ARG A 420 54.09 -10.80 10.72
N ARG A 421 52.79 -11.09 10.60
CA ARG A 421 52.06 -11.04 9.32
C ARG A 421 51.98 -9.62 8.77
N HIS A 422 51.87 -8.61 9.63
CA HIS A 422 51.70 -7.21 9.23
C HIS A 422 52.98 -6.36 9.35
N GLY A 423 54.11 -6.98 9.68
CA GLY A 423 55.38 -6.28 9.87
C GLY A 423 55.38 -5.34 11.08
N TRP A 424 54.54 -5.60 12.09
CA TRP A 424 54.53 -4.87 13.36
C TRP A 424 55.53 -5.49 14.32
N GLU A 425 56.23 -4.65 15.07
CA GLU A 425 57.01 -5.10 16.22
C GLU A 425 56.11 -5.12 17.45
N LEU A 426 56.01 -6.30 18.07
CA LEU A 426 55.27 -6.45 19.33
C LEU A 426 56.20 -6.06 20.48
N GLN A 427 55.90 -4.93 21.12
CA GLN A 427 56.57 -4.54 22.35
C GLN A 427 55.54 -4.56 23.50
N TRP A 428 55.80 -5.39 24.50
CA TRP A 428 55.02 -5.36 25.73
C TRP A 428 55.45 -4.12 26.51
N MET A 429 54.47 -3.30 26.91
CA MET A 429 54.71 -2.19 27.83
C MET A 429 55.07 -2.78 29.19
N THR A 430 56.37 -3.02 29.43
CA THR A 430 56.86 -3.23 30.78
C THR A 430 56.92 -1.89 31.48
N GLU A 431 56.55 -1.86 32.76
CA GLU A 431 56.38 -0.64 33.58
C GLU A 431 57.62 0.29 33.53
N ASP A 432 58.80 -0.26 33.25
CA ASP A 432 60.07 0.47 33.16
C ASP A 432 60.30 1.22 31.82
N SER A 433 59.45 1.03 30.80
CA SER A 433 59.66 1.59 29.45
C SER A 433 58.97 2.94 29.18
N GLU A 434 58.24 3.50 30.15
CA GLU A 434 57.55 4.79 29.97
C GLU A 434 58.48 6.02 29.86
N GLY A 435 59.77 5.88 30.21
CA GLY A 435 60.75 6.97 30.23
C GLY A 435 61.37 7.35 28.87
N GLU A 436 61.26 6.50 27.85
CA GLU A 436 61.92 6.70 26.55
C GLU A 436 60.92 6.91 25.41
N ARG A 437 59.88 7.73 25.60
CA ARG A 437 59.12 8.25 24.45
C ARG A 437 60.04 9.14 23.62
N PRO A 438 60.29 8.84 22.32
CA PRO A 438 61.04 9.73 21.46
C PRO A 438 60.25 11.04 21.32
N THR A 439 60.75 12.12 21.94
CA THR A 439 60.33 13.47 21.62
C THR A 439 60.67 13.71 20.15
N ALA A 440 59.67 13.65 19.27
CA ALA A 440 59.85 14.00 17.88
C ALA A 440 60.22 15.50 17.79
N GLU A 441 61.49 15.79 17.51
CA GLU A 441 61.96 17.12 17.15
C GLU A 441 61.30 17.56 15.83
N PRO A 442 60.71 18.77 15.77
CA PRO A 442 60.18 19.30 14.52
C PRO A 442 61.34 19.79 13.64
N LEU A 443 61.68 19.02 12.61
CA LEU A 443 62.57 19.51 11.55
C LEU A 443 61.88 20.67 10.81
N ALA A 444 62.48 21.86 10.97
CA ALA A 444 62.13 23.08 10.28
C ALA A 444 62.34 22.93 8.77
N GLY A 445 61.37 23.40 7.98
CA GLY A 445 61.56 23.72 6.56
C GLY A 445 61.01 22.70 5.57
N CYS A 446 59.70 22.48 5.57
CA CYS A 446 58.95 22.08 4.38
C CYS A 446 57.54 22.68 4.46
N VAL A 447 57.26 23.66 3.59
CA VAL A 447 55.92 24.19 3.36
C VAL A 447 55.15 23.17 2.53
N PRO A 448 54.03 22.59 3.00
CA PRO A 448 53.16 21.86 2.11
C PRO A 448 52.26 22.85 1.38
N VAL A 449 52.55 23.03 0.09
CA VAL A 449 51.62 23.54 -0.91
C VAL A 449 50.34 22.72 -0.83
N LEU A 450 49.20 23.37 -0.59
CA LEU A 450 47.87 22.80 -0.77
C LEU A 450 47.73 22.34 -2.23
N ARG A 451 47.92 21.04 -2.46
CA ARG A 451 47.54 20.35 -3.69
C ARG A 451 46.21 19.64 -3.47
N GLU A 452 45.43 19.66 -4.53
CA GLU A 452 44.08 19.13 -4.70
C GLU A 452 43.85 17.78 -4.02
N GLU A 453 42.65 17.65 -3.47
CA GLU A 453 42.06 16.45 -2.89
C GLU A 453 42.23 15.24 -3.81
N THR A 454 43.26 14.45 -3.54
CA THR A 454 43.34 13.08 -4.03
C THR A 454 42.64 12.23 -2.98
N TRP A 455 41.40 11.87 -3.25
CA TRP A 455 40.68 10.86 -2.48
C TRP A 455 41.54 9.59 -2.44
N LEU A 456 41.94 9.17 -1.25
CA LEU A 456 42.41 7.81 -1.03
C LEU A 456 41.24 6.89 -1.40
N GLU A 457 41.39 6.15 -2.50
CA GLU A 457 40.57 4.99 -2.77
C GLU A 457 40.71 4.05 -1.58
N LEU A 458 39.65 3.97 -0.77
CA LEU A 458 39.48 2.94 0.24
C LEU A 458 39.55 1.59 -0.47
N ASP A 459 40.53 0.78 -0.11
CA ASP A 459 40.59 -0.63 -0.47
C ASP A 459 39.27 -1.28 -0.01
N PRO A 460 38.43 -1.83 -0.92
CA PRO A 460 37.15 -2.42 -0.57
C PRO A 460 37.30 -3.79 0.13
N ALA A 461 38.52 -4.19 0.47
CA ALA A 461 38.77 -5.40 1.24
C ALA A 461 38.23 -5.26 2.68
N PRO A 462 37.33 -6.15 3.15
CA PRO A 462 36.88 -6.15 4.53
C PRO A 462 38.06 -6.45 5.48
N PRO A 463 38.04 -5.91 6.72
CA PRO A 463 39.09 -6.19 7.69
C PRO A 463 39.17 -7.69 8.03
N ASP A 464 40.35 -8.27 7.86
CA ASP A 464 40.67 -9.68 8.16
C ASP A 464 40.57 -9.93 9.69
N GLY A 465 39.36 -10.28 10.14
CA GLY A 465 39.07 -10.64 11.53
C GLY A 465 37.99 -11.72 11.72
N TYR A 466 37.41 -12.22 10.63
CA TYR A 466 36.52 -13.38 10.65
C TYR A 466 37.19 -14.57 9.97
N ALA A 467 37.92 -15.37 10.75
CA ALA A 467 38.20 -16.74 10.37
C ALA A 467 36.95 -17.59 10.66
N ALA A 468 35.93 -17.50 9.80
CA ALA A 468 35.07 -18.65 9.60
C ALA A 468 35.90 -19.67 8.82
N GLU A 469 36.13 -20.84 9.39
CA GLU A 469 36.63 -21.98 8.62
C GLU A 469 35.80 -22.10 7.35
N LYS A 470 36.47 -21.98 6.19
CA LYS A 470 35.89 -22.30 4.88
C LYS A 470 35.63 -23.80 4.80
N ALA A 471 34.58 -24.28 5.45
CA ALA A 471 33.81 -25.40 4.92
C ALA A 471 32.88 -24.83 3.86
N VAL A 472 33.40 -24.65 2.64
CA VAL A 472 32.57 -24.46 1.46
C VAL A 472 32.15 -25.85 0.99
N PRO A 473 30.93 -26.36 1.26
CA PRO A 473 30.38 -27.31 0.34
C PRO A 473 30.12 -26.52 -0.94
N LYS A 474 30.86 -26.86 -2.00
CA LYS A 474 30.57 -26.41 -3.35
C LYS A 474 29.10 -26.72 -3.63
N LEU A 475 28.23 -25.72 -3.53
CA LEU A 475 26.96 -25.71 -4.24
C LEU A 475 27.30 -25.66 -5.73
N ARG A 476 27.61 -26.83 -6.30
CA ARG A 476 27.43 -27.06 -7.71
C ARG A 476 25.97 -26.71 -7.99
N ALA A 477 25.75 -25.81 -8.93
CA ALA A 477 24.48 -25.74 -9.63
C ALA A 477 24.14 -27.15 -10.12
N TYR A 478 23.29 -27.84 -9.38
CA TYR A 478 22.83 -29.17 -9.75
C TYR A 478 21.72 -28.93 -10.77
N ARG A 479 22.07 -28.99 -12.06
CA ARG A 479 21.10 -29.46 -13.06
C ARG A 479 20.77 -30.89 -12.69
N GLY A 480 19.69 -31.08 -11.94
CA GLY A 480 19.11 -32.38 -11.74
C GLY A 480 18.51 -32.85 -13.07
N ASP A 481 19.29 -33.60 -13.84
CA ASP A 481 18.73 -34.48 -14.86
C ASP A 481 17.93 -35.57 -14.13
N PHE A 482 16.62 -35.59 -14.35
CA PHE A 482 15.76 -36.69 -13.92
C PHE A 482 16.16 -37.96 -14.69
N PRO A 483 16.46 -39.09 -14.02
CA PRO A 483 16.68 -40.34 -14.72
C PRO A 483 15.30 -40.93 -15.08
N GLY A 484 14.90 -40.82 -16.35
CA GLY A 484 13.63 -41.41 -16.77
C GLY A 484 13.20 -41.29 -18.22
N ILE A 485 13.91 -40.58 -19.11
CA ILE A 485 13.55 -40.53 -20.53
C ILE A 485 14.83 -40.67 -21.37
N LYS A 486 15.11 -41.89 -21.84
CA LYS A 486 16.15 -42.13 -22.85
C LYS A 486 15.60 -41.72 -24.21
N GLY A 487 16.32 -40.83 -24.88
CA GLY A 487 16.22 -40.65 -26.33
C GLY A 487 16.16 -39.19 -26.74
N PHE A 488 17.30 -38.52 -26.85
CA PHE A 488 17.57 -37.65 -28.00
C PHE A 488 19.06 -37.33 -28.08
N ASP A 489 19.61 -37.53 -29.27
CA ASP A 489 21.01 -37.41 -29.64
C ASP A 489 21.22 -36.02 -30.29
N SER A 490 22.21 -35.25 -29.85
CA SER A 490 22.68 -34.09 -30.60
C SER A 490 24.09 -33.70 -30.18
N GLY A 491 25.04 -33.91 -31.07
CA GLY A 491 26.46 -33.71 -30.82
C GLY A 491 26.99 -32.30 -31.09
N THR A 492 28.28 -32.19 -30.81
CA THR A 492 29.28 -31.26 -31.36
C THR A 492 29.28 -29.81 -30.85
N LEU A 493 30.07 -29.60 -29.78
CA LEU A 493 30.69 -28.33 -29.41
C LEU A 493 31.76 -27.90 -30.44
N ARG A 494 31.74 -26.63 -30.85
CA ARG A 494 32.94 -25.90 -31.31
C ARG A 494 33.18 -24.68 -30.42
N ARG A 495 34.40 -24.60 -29.90
CA ARG A 495 35.01 -23.46 -29.19
C ARG A 495 35.44 -22.35 -30.16
N LYS A 496 35.31 -21.09 -29.72
CA LYS A 496 36.06 -19.85 -30.06
C LYS A 496 35.23 -18.67 -29.51
N THR A 497 35.68 -17.57 -28.90
CA THR A 497 36.93 -16.99 -28.36
C THR A 497 36.44 -15.81 -27.46
N PRO A 498 37.23 -15.20 -26.54
CA PRO A 498 36.72 -14.22 -25.58
C PRO A 498 36.69 -12.79 -26.15
N ILE A 499 35.74 -11.97 -25.70
CA ILE A 499 35.70 -10.51 -25.94
C ILE A 499 36.00 -9.78 -24.64
N THR A 500 36.92 -8.85 -24.78
CA THR A 500 37.51 -7.90 -23.83
C THR A 500 36.50 -6.90 -23.26
N ARG A 501 36.64 -6.58 -21.98
CA ARG A 501 36.10 -5.39 -21.32
C ARG A 501 36.99 -4.18 -21.63
N SER A 502 36.39 -3.02 -21.85
CA SER A 502 36.97 -1.71 -21.52
C SER A 502 35.86 -0.77 -21.07
N ILE A 503 36.02 -0.30 -19.82
CA ILE A 503 35.36 0.80 -19.07
C ILE A 503 33.87 1.01 -19.32
#